data_AF-A0A5C9E3C7-F1
#
_entry.id   AF-A0A5C9E3C7-F1
#
_cell.length_a   1.000
_cell.length_b   1.000
_cell.length_c   1.000
_cell.angle_alpha   90.00
_cell.angle_beta   90.00
_cell.angle_gamma   90.00
#
_symmetry.space_group_name_H-M   'P 1'
#
loop_
_entity.id
_entity.type
_entity.pdbx_description
1 polymer ?
#
loop_
_entity_poly.entity_id
_entity_poly.type
_entity_poly.pdbx_seq_one_letter_code
_entity_poly.pdbx_strand_id
1 'polypeptide(L)'
;MASPTSENDIEPFEPSIIDGERSVIITVYGGEERSVLTSFKENIGDCDQHSYHTWVNVRAMKRLLFLFDGGVESAGGIFEIICVFAIMLITLALFAFWQIVIYFIVMIVLALFTGGVALKYIRGTFIEVEPTKLPPKLLNEFVKKQLIAGNFVRVEAPKNSINLESITKSSNRATQVFEVGVKLSLLVGTLFFIAQIAFRIWMNEWLSDITAITIFGLTFLTCILITDVGVILRHRLEKQLDEESEN
;
A
#
# COMPACT_ATOMS: atom_id res chain seq x y z
N MET A 1 -19.27 -22.04 28.23
CA MET A 1 -19.38 -20.58 28.17
C MET A 1 -18.15 -20.08 27.43
N ALA A 2 -18.33 -19.70 26.17
CA ALA A 2 -17.25 -19.27 25.29
C ALA A 2 -17.02 -17.76 25.48
N SER A 3 -15.74 -17.38 25.59
CA SER A 3 -15.28 -16.00 25.70
C SER A 3 -15.40 -15.30 24.35
N PRO A 4 -15.87 -14.05 24.26
CA PRO A 4 -15.89 -13.32 23.00
C PRO A 4 -14.46 -12.90 22.64
N THR A 5 -14.01 -13.35 21.47
CA THR A 5 -12.83 -12.87 20.75
C THR A 5 -12.95 -11.37 20.50
N SER A 6 -12.03 -10.57 21.05
CA SER A 6 -11.96 -9.13 20.80
C SER A 6 -11.48 -8.87 19.38
N GLU A 7 -12.39 -8.34 18.59
CA GLU A 7 -12.20 -7.82 17.25
C GLU A 7 -11.72 -6.36 17.37
N ASN A 8 -10.64 -6.00 16.67
CA ASN A 8 -10.17 -4.63 16.35
C ASN A 8 -9.00 -3.96 17.11
N ASP A 9 -7.97 -4.69 17.51
CA ASP A 9 -6.66 -4.08 17.80
C ASP A 9 -5.76 -4.08 16.56
N ILE A 10 -6.04 -3.17 15.63
CA ILE A 10 -5.16 -2.90 14.48
C ILE A 10 -4.11 -1.88 14.91
N GLU A 11 -2.97 -2.40 15.37
CA GLU A 11 -1.72 -1.66 15.58
C GLU A 11 -0.97 -1.43 14.26
N PRO A 12 -0.10 -0.40 14.19
CA PRO A 12 0.74 -0.24 13.03
C PRO A 12 1.73 -1.41 12.92
N PHE A 13 1.68 -2.16 11.81
CA PHE A 13 2.73 -3.06 11.28
C PHE A 13 4.09 -2.33 11.19
N GLU A 14 4.73 -2.13 12.33
CA GLU A 14 6.17 -2.13 12.46
C GLU A 14 6.58 -3.60 12.59
N PRO A 15 7.70 -4.04 11.98
CA PRO A 15 8.16 -5.41 12.16
C PRO A 15 8.27 -5.67 13.66
N SER A 16 7.42 -6.56 14.17
CA SER A 16 7.45 -6.89 15.57
C SER A 16 8.79 -7.56 15.87
N ILE A 17 9.36 -7.25 17.03
CA ILE A 17 10.54 -7.93 17.52
C ILE A 17 10.03 -9.22 18.15
N ILE A 18 10.13 -10.32 17.42
CA ILE A 18 9.77 -11.65 17.92
C ILE A 18 11.08 -12.32 18.34
N ASP A 19 11.23 -12.66 19.62
CA ASP A 19 12.43 -13.30 20.19
C ASP A 19 13.76 -12.59 19.91
N GLY A 20 13.75 -11.24 19.87
CA GLY A 20 14.97 -10.44 19.68
C GLY A 20 15.44 -10.32 18.22
N GLU A 21 14.77 -10.99 17.28
CA GLU A 21 14.97 -10.82 15.84
C GLU A 21 13.79 -10.05 15.21
N ARG A 22 14.09 -9.26 14.19
CA ARG A 22 13.04 -8.57 13.41
C ARG A 22 12.31 -9.62 12.56
N SER A 23 10.98 -9.58 12.60
CA SER A 23 10.14 -10.44 11.77
C SER A 23 10.36 -10.25 10.26
N VAL A 24 10.03 -11.28 9.48
CA VAL A 24 9.99 -11.22 8.02
C VAL A 24 8.56 -10.86 7.60
N ILE A 25 8.44 -9.83 6.76
CA ILE A 25 7.15 -9.37 6.25
C ILE A 25 7.02 -9.82 4.80
N ILE A 26 5.99 -10.62 4.51
CA ILE A 26 5.64 -11.06 3.16
C ILE A 26 4.36 -10.36 2.76
N THR A 27 4.43 -9.54 1.72
CA THR A 27 3.30 -8.81 1.15
C THR A 27 2.93 -9.41 -0.20
N VAL A 28 1.67 -9.80 -0.36
CA VAL A 28 1.11 -10.30 -1.63
C VAL A 28 0.01 -9.36 -2.11
N TYR A 29 0.25 -8.64 -3.20
CA TYR A 29 -0.74 -7.77 -3.83
C TYR A 29 -1.54 -8.51 -4.90
N GLY A 30 -2.86 -8.28 -4.91
CA GLY A 30 -3.82 -8.89 -5.82
C GLY A 30 -4.35 -10.25 -5.38
N GLY A 31 -3.72 -10.89 -4.39
CA GLY A 31 -4.15 -12.17 -3.84
C GLY A 31 -5.27 -12.02 -2.82
N GLU A 32 -6.28 -12.88 -2.92
CA GLU A 32 -7.34 -13.01 -1.91
C GLU A 32 -6.77 -13.67 -0.64
N GLU A 33 -7.12 -13.15 0.54
CA GLU A 33 -6.65 -13.65 1.84
C GLU A 33 -6.67 -15.16 1.94
N ARG A 34 -7.82 -15.78 1.66
CA ARG A 34 -8.00 -17.24 1.78
C ARG A 34 -7.08 -18.00 0.85
N SER A 35 -6.93 -17.54 -0.40
CA SER A 35 -6.07 -18.18 -1.40
C SER A 35 -4.59 -18.06 -1.03
N VAL A 36 -4.17 -16.86 -0.58
CA VAL A 36 -2.80 -16.60 -0.17
C VAL A 36 -2.45 -17.40 1.09
N LEU A 37 -3.31 -17.40 2.11
CA LEU A 37 -3.08 -18.14 3.35
C LEU A 37 -3.10 -19.66 3.14
N THR A 38 -3.99 -20.18 2.30
CA THR A 38 -4.02 -21.61 1.96
C THR A 38 -2.72 -22.00 1.26
N SER A 39 -2.30 -21.23 0.26
CA SER A 39 -1.02 -21.44 -0.43
C SER A 39 0.18 -21.30 0.52
N PHE A 40 0.13 -20.36 1.45
CA PHE A 40 1.18 -20.19 2.45
C PHE A 40 1.28 -21.42 3.38
N LYS A 41 0.13 -21.89 3.88
CA LYS A 41 0.03 -23.06 4.75
C LYS A 41 0.48 -24.35 4.08
N GLU A 42 0.17 -24.52 2.80
CA GLU A 42 0.59 -25.68 2.00
C GLU A 42 2.11 -25.73 1.79
N ASN A 43 2.78 -24.59 1.59
CA ASN A 43 4.19 -24.57 1.22
C ASN A 43 5.11 -24.37 2.43
N ILE A 44 4.72 -23.59 3.44
CA ILE A 44 5.60 -23.17 4.55
C ILE A 44 5.11 -23.71 5.90
N GLY A 45 3.80 -23.65 6.16
CA GLY A 45 3.19 -24.10 7.41
C GLY A 45 2.23 -23.07 8.02
N ASP A 46 1.67 -23.36 9.20
CA ASP A 46 0.79 -22.42 9.91
C ASP A 46 1.57 -21.20 10.39
N CYS A 47 0.95 -20.02 10.26
CA CYS A 47 1.46 -18.77 10.80
C CYS A 47 0.50 -18.22 11.84
N ASP A 48 1.04 -18.00 13.04
CA ASP A 48 0.26 -17.50 14.19
C ASP A 48 -0.17 -16.04 14.02
N GLN A 49 0.47 -15.28 13.12
CA GLN A 49 0.15 -13.88 12.85
C GLN A 49 0.04 -13.58 11.35
N HIS A 50 -1.16 -13.22 10.90
CA HIS A 50 -1.42 -12.69 9.57
C HIS A 50 -2.38 -11.51 9.66
N SER A 51 -2.20 -10.53 8.78
CA SER A 51 -3.09 -9.38 8.69
C SER A 51 -3.53 -9.19 7.24
N TYR A 52 -4.84 -9.27 7.01
CA TYR A 52 -5.42 -8.90 5.73
C TYR A 52 -5.80 -7.43 5.73
N HIS A 53 -5.26 -6.68 4.77
CA HIS A 53 -5.56 -5.27 4.62
C HIS A 53 -6.13 -4.99 3.22
N THR A 54 -7.43 -4.73 3.17
CA THR A 54 -8.01 -3.97 2.07
C THR A 54 -7.79 -2.49 2.38
N TRP A 55 -7.19 -1.72 1.45
CA TRP A 55 -6.66 -0.35 1.68
C TRP A 55 -7.67 0.75 2.09
N VAL A 56 -8.86 0.43 2.60
CA VAL A 56 -9.66 1.40 3.35
C VAL A 56 -8.90 1.70 4.65
N ASN A 57 -8.04 2.70 4.57
CA ASN A 57 -6.97 2.98 5.53
C ASN A 57 -7.52 3.50 6.87
N VAL A 58 -7.88 2.58 7.77
CA VAL A 58 -8.24 2.88 9.16
C VAL A 58 -7.09 3.58 9.92
N ARG A 59 -5.82 3.39 9.49
CA ARG A 59 -4.62 3.99 10.09
C ARG A 59 -4.47 5.49 9.80
N ALA A 60 -4.86 5.96 8.61
CA ALA A 60 -4.94 7.39 8.31
C ALA A 60 -5.98 8.07 9.21
N MET A 61 -7.09 7.38 9.49
CA MET A 61 -8.14 7.84 10.40
C MET A 61 -7.66 7.89 11.86
N LYS A 62 -6.93 6.88 12.33
CA LYS A 62 -6.35 6.84 13.69
C LYS A 62 -5.24 7.87 13.91
N ARG A 63 -4.34 8.09 12.94
CA ARG A 63 -3.26 9.09 13.04
C ARG A 63 -3.77 10.53 12.98
N LEU A 64 -4.85 10.78 12.24
CA LEU A 64 -5.59 12.03 12.35
C LEU A 64 -6.11 12.20 13.80
N LEU A 65 -6.75 11.17 14.37
CA LEU A 65 -7.29 11.23 15.74
C LEU A 65 -6.23 11.58 16.82
N PHE A 66 -4.99 11.08 16.67
CA PHE A 66 -3.91 11.27 17.64
C PHE A 66 -3.29 12.69 17.65
N LEU A 67 -3.48 13.47 16.58
CA LEU A 67 -2.97 14.85 16.46
C LEU A 67 -3.84 15.89 17.20
N PHE A 68 -5.00 15.49 17.74
CA PHE A 68 -5.98 16.39 18.37
C PHE A 68 -5.92 16.43 19.90
N ASP A 69 -5.10 15.60 20.54
CA ASP A 69 -5.06 15.47 22.01
C ASP A 69 -4.35 16.66 22.70
N GLY A 70 -3.60 17.48 21.97
CA GLY A 70 -2.74 18.53 22.53
C GLY A 70 -3.17 19.99 22.27
N GLY A 71 -4.33 20.24 21.65
CA GLY A 71 -4.67 21.57 21.09
C GLY A 71 -5.64 22.44 21.90
N VAL A 72 -6.02 22.04 23.12
CA VAL A 72 -7.23 22.59 23.80
C VAL A 72 -6.92 23.65 24.87
N GLU A 73 -5.65 23.99 25.12
CA GLU A 73 -5.28 24.74 26.32
C GLU A 73 -5.44 26.27 26.27
N SER A 74 -5.89 26.86 25.15
CA SER A 74 -5.85 28.32 24.96
C SER A 74 -7.11 28.92 24.29
N ALA A 75 -8.30 28.68 24.86
CA ALA A 75 -9.51 29.43 24.50
C ALA A 75 -10.45 29.63 25.71
N GLY A 76 -10.93 30.86 25.90
CA GLY A 76 -11.52 31.34 27.16
C GLY A 76 -13.00 31.00 27.42
N GLY A 77 -13.60 30.05 26.71
CA GLY A 77 -15.00 29.65 26.93
C GLY A 77 -15.38 28.29 26.32
N ILE A 78 -16.06 27.43 27.09
CA ILE A 78 -16.40 26.05 26.71
C ILE A 78 -17.23 25.98 25.41
N PHE A 79 -18.16 26.91 25.20
CA PHE A 79 -19.02 26.90 24.00
C PHE A 79 -18.27 27.32 22.72
N GLU A 80 -17.38 28.32 22.82
CA GLU A 80 -16.52 28.72 21.69
C GLU A 80 -15.51 27.64 21.33
N ILE A 81 -14.95 26.95 22.33
CA ILE A 81 -14.07 25.78 22.12
C ILE A 81 -14.79 24.71 21.32
N ILE A 82 -16.01 24.33 21.72
CA ILE A 82 -16.78 23.27 21.04
C ILE A 82 -17.10 23.67 19.59
N CYS A 83 -17.46 24.93 19.35
CA CYS A 83 -17.79 25.42 18.01
C CYS A 83 -16.57 25.42 17.07
N VAL A 84 -15.42 25.91 17.53
CA VAL A 84 -14.17 25.89 16.76
C VAL A 84 -13.73 24.44 16.48
N PHE A 85 -13.87 23.55 17.47
CA PHE A 85 -13.53 22.14 17.31
C PHE A 85 -14.43 21.45 16.27
N ALA A 86 -15.74 21.74 16.28
CA ALA A 86 -16.67 21.21 15.28
C ALA A 86 -16.33 21.68 13.86
N ILE A 87 -16.04 22.97 13.67
CA ILE A 87 -15.66 23.52 12.35
C ILE A 87 -14.34 22.91 11.88
N MET A 88 -13.36 22.76 12.77
CA MET A 88 -12.08 22.13 12.48
C MET A 88 -12.27 20.68 12.05
N LEU A 89 -13.04 19.88 12.82
CA LEU A 89 -13.35 18.50 12.49
C LEU A 89 -14.05 18.36 11.15
N ILE A 90 -15.04 19.22 10.86
CA ILE A 90 -15.74 19.22 9.56
C ILE A 90 -14.77 19.53 8.43
N THR A 91 -13.90 20.54 8.60
CA THR A 91 -12.91 20.93 7.59
C THR A 91 -11.92 19.80 7.31
N LEU A 92 -11.44 19.11 8.37
CA LEU A 92 -10.56 17.96 8.26
C LEU A 92 -11.24 16.76 7.62
N ALA A 93 -12.50 16.49 7.98
CA ALA A 93 -13.29 15.43 7.38
C ALA A 93 -13.51 15.66 5.89
N LEU A 94 -13.82 16.90 5.48
CA LEU A 94 -13.92 17.31 4.08
C LEU A 94 -12.58 17.16 3.36
N PHE A 95 -11.47 17.56 3.98
CA PHE A 95 -10.14 17.38 3.40
C PHE A 95 -9.80 15.90 3.23
N ALA A 96 -10.04 15.07 4.24
CA ALA A 96 -9.80 13.63 4.19
C ALA A 96 -10.68 12.95 3.12
N PHE A 97 -11.97 13.29 3.07
CA PHE A 97 -12.89 12.85 2.03
C PHE A 97 -12.37 13.21 0.64
N TRP A 98 -11.85 14.42 0.47
CA TRP A 98 -11.32 14.87 -0.80
C TRP A 98 -10.06 14.10 -1.23
N GLN A 99 -9.15 13.81 -0.30
CA GLN A 99 -7.98 12.97 -0.57
C GLN A 99 -8.39 11.56 -1.01
N ILE A 100 -9.44 11.00 -0.41
CA ILE A 100 -10.01 9.70 -0.82
C ILE A 100 -10.52 9.77 -2.26
N VAL A 101 -11.23 10.84 -2.64
CA VAL A 101 -11.72 11.02 -4.02
C VAL A 101 -10.55 11.07 -5.02
N ILE A 102 -9.49 11.84 -4.74
CA ILE A 102 -8.31 11.91 -5.61
C ILE A 102 -7.66 10.54 -5.75
N TYR A 103 -7.50 9.83 -4.63
CA TYR A 103 -6.96 8.48 -4.64
C TYR A 103 -7.75 7.58 -5.60
N PHE A 104 -9.07 7.56 -5.52
CA PHE A 104 -9.89 6.76 -6.43
C PHE A 104 -9.76 7.19 -7.89
N ILE A 105 -9.72 8.49 -8.18
CA ILE A 105 -9.52 8.99 -9.55
C ILE A 105 -8.17 8.52 -10.09
N VAL A 106 -7.08 8.72 -9.33
CA VAL A 106 -5.74 8.28 -9.73
C VAL A 106 -5.69 6.78 -9.93
N MET A 107 -6.32 5.99 -9.05
CA MET A 107 -6.38 4.53 -9.19
C MET A 107 -7.19 4.09 -10.41
N ILE A 108 -8.29 4.78 -10.76
CA ILE A 108 -9.05 4.53 -11.98
C ILE A 108 -8.18 4.81 -13.21
N VAL A 109 -7.49 5.96 -13.23
CA VAL A 109 -6.60 6.32 -14.34
C VAL A 109 -5.48 5.28 -14.47
N LEU A 110 -4.79 4.94 -13.37
CA LEU A 110 -3.77 3.89 -13.37
C LEU A 110 -4.34 2.56 -13.85
N ALA A 111 -5.54 2.18 -13.43
CA ALA A 111 -6.19 0.94 -13.88
C ALA A 111 -6.46 0.98 -15.39
N LEU A 112 -6.90 2.09 -15.95
CA LEU A 112 -7.12 2.21 -17.40
C LEU A 112 -5.82 2.07 -18.19
N PHE A 113 -4.74 2.70 -17.76
CA PHE A 113 -3.46 2.63 -18.45
C PHE A 113 -2.71 1.29 -18.27
N THR A 114 -2.83 0.67 -17.10
CA THR A 114 -2.15 -0.59 -16.76
C THR A 114 -2.97 -1.84 -17.11
N GLY A 115 -4.12 -1.71 -17.77
CA GLY A 115 -5.01 -2.84 -18.09
C GLY A 115 -5.66 -3.50 -16.87
N GLY A 116 -5.92 -2.72 -15.82
CA GLY A 116 -6.55 -3.15 -14.57
C GLY A 116 -5.57 -3.69 -13.54
N VAL A 117 -4.29 -3.84 -13.88
CA VAL A 117 -3.27 -4.42 -12.97
C VAL A 117 -3.06 -3.54 -11.74
N ALA A 118 -3.16 -2.22 -11.87
CA ALA A 118 -3.08 -1.30 -10.72
C ALA A 118 -4.11 -1.59 -9.63
N LEU A 119 -5.28 -2.18 -9.94
CA LEU A 119 -6.27 -2.54 -8.93
C LEU A 119 -5.77 -3.61 -7.97
N LYS A 120 -4.79 -4.42 -8.39
CA LYS A 120 -4.12 -5.39 -7.49
C LYS A 120 -3.42 -4.70 -6.34
N TYR A 121 -2.98 -3.45 -6.49
CA TYR A 121 -2.38 -2.67 -5.41
C TYR A 121 -3.37 -2.36 -4.28
N ILE A 122 -4.69 -2.30 -4.56
CA ILE A 122 -5.73 -1.98 -3.56
C ILE A 122 -5.90 -3.14 -2.55
N ARG A 123 -5.60 -4.36 -2.97
CA ARG A 123 -5.78 -5.58 -2.18
C ARG A 123 -4.41 -6.17 -1.85
N GLY A 124 -4.02 -6.13 -0.59
CA GLY A 124 -2.76 -6.69 -0.11
C GLY A 124 -2.99 -7.63 1.07
N THR A 125 -2.43 -8.84 0.99
CA THR A 125 -2.33 -9.73 2.14
C THR A 125 -0.94 -9.60 2.73
N PHE A 126 -0.86 -9.32 4.04
CA PHE A 126 0.39 -9.15 4.77
C PHE A 126 0.56 -10.31 5.75
N ILE A 127 1.66 -11.02 5.62
CA ILE A 127 1.99 -12.18 6.45
C ILE A 127 3.27 -11.85 7.19
N GLU A 128 3.24 -12.00 8.51
CA GLU A 128 4.40 -11.79 9.38
C GLU A 128 4.86 -13.14 9.90
N VAL A 129 6.15 -13.42 9.73
CA VAL A 129 6.70 -14.73 10.04
C VAL A 129 8.05 -14.56 10.72
N GLU A 130 8.32 -15.39 11.72
CA GLU A 130 9.65 -15.49 12.31
C GLU A 130 10.67 -15.99 11.26
N PRO A 131 11.88 -15.39 11.19
CA PRO A 131 12.90 -15.80 10.24
C PRO A 131 13.30 -17.28 10.34
N THR A 132 13.28 -17.83 11.56
CA THR A 132 13.66 -19.21 11.89
C THR A 132 12.70 -20.25 11.32
N LYS A 133 11.43 -19.89 11.12
CA LYS A 133 10.38 -20.77 10.57
C LYS A 133 10.32 -20.73 9.04
N LEU A 134 11.18 -19.96 8.38
CA LEU A 134 11.07 -19.66 6.95
C LEU A 134 12.25 -20.21 6.14
N PRO A 135 12.28 -21.52 5.79
CA PRO A 135 13.32 -22.07 4.95
C PRO A 135 13.29 -21.42 3.54
N PRO A 136 14.43 -20.92 3.01
CA PRO A 136 14.47 -20.13 1.77
C PRO A 136 13.85 -20.82 0.55
N LYS A 137 13.96 -22.15 0.47
CA LYS A 137 13.42 -22.96 -0.63
C LYS A 137 11.90 -22.96 -0.67
N LEU A 138 11.25 -23.17 0.49
CA LEU A 138 9.78 -23.18 0.58
C LEU A 138 9.20 -21.78 0.36
N LEU A 139 9.90 -20.75 0.84
CA LEU A 139 9.58 -19.37 0.52
C LEU A 139 9.62 -19.13 -0.99
N ASN A 140 10.63 -19.64 -1.69
CA ASN A 140 10.73 -19.46 -3.13
C ASN A 140 9.59 -20.19 -3.88
N GLU A 141 9.23 -21.41 -3.48
CA GLU A 141 8.08 -22.12 -4.06
C GLU A 141 6.76 -21.37 -3.84
N PHE A 142 6.54 -20.81 -2.66
CA PHE A 142 5.40 -19.94 -2.39
C PHE A 142 5.41 -18.71 -3.31
N VAL A 143 6.55 -18.02 -3.43
CA VAL A 143 6.69 -16.85 -4.31
C VAL A 143 6.41 -17.22 -5.77
N LYS A 144 6.93 -18.35 -6.25
CA LYS A 144 6.66 -18.89 -7.59
C LYS A 144 5.17 -19.11 -7.82
N LYS A 145 4.49 -19.84 -6.93
CA LYS A 145 3.04 -20.09 -7.00
C LYS A 145 2.24 -18.77 -7.08
N GLN A 146 2.62 -17.77 -6.29
CA GLN A 146 1.94 -16.48 -6.28
C GLN A 146 2.22 -15.64 -7.54
N LEU A 147 3.43 -15.71 -8.10
CA LEU A 147 3.77 -15.04 -9.36
C LEU A 147 2.97 -15.62 -10.54
N ILE A 148 2.86 -16.95 -10.63
CA ILE A 148 2.05 -17.67 -11.63
C ILE A 148 0.57 -17.34 -11.47
N ALA A 149 0.09 -17.19 -10.23
CA ALA A 149 -1.27 -16.72 -9.96
C ALA A 149 -1.52 -15.24 -10.35
N GLY A 150 -0.51 -14.56 -10.89
CA GLY A 150 -0.62 -13.19 -11.34
C GLY A 150 -0.33 -12.13 -10.28
N ASN A 151 0.08 -12.52 -9.07
CA ASN A 151 0.21 -11.62 -7.92
C ASN A 151 1.60 -10.96 -7.87
N PHE A 152 1.68 -9.82 -7.20
CA PHE A 152 2.98 -9.21 -6.87
C PHE A 152 3.38 -9.61 -5.47
N VAL A 153 4.58 -10.17 -5.32
CA VAL A 153 5.09 -10.60 -4.01
C VAL A 153 6.29 -9.77 -3.63
N ARG A 154 6.29 -9.29 -2.39
CA ARG A 154 7.40 -8.60 -1.76
C ARG A 154 7.74 -9.27 -0.44
N VAL A 155 8.99 -9.64 -0.27
CA VAL A 155 9.55 -10.22 0.96
C VAL A 155 10.55 -9.25 1.55
N GLU A 156 10.24 -8.72 2.72
CA GLU A 156 11.15 -7.88 3.50
C GLU A 156 11.73 -8.71 4.63
N ALA A 157 13.01 -9.05 4.50
CA ALA A 157 13.77 -9.72 5.53
C ALA A 157 14.82 -8.76 6.12
N PRO A 158 15.09 -8.82 7.44
CA PRO A 158 16.19 -8.08 8.05
C PRO A 158 17.52 -8.38 7.36
N LYS A 159 18.35 -7.34 7.16
CA LYS A 159 19.71 -7.49 6.60
C LYS A 159 20.46 -8.54 7.44
N ASN A 160 20.76 -9.70 6.84
CA ASN A 160 21.48 -10.87 7.39
C ASN A 160 20.64 -12.05 7.91
N SER A 161 19.31 -11.99 7.90
CA SER A 161 18.47 -13.11 8.41
C SER A 161 18.28 -14.24 7.37
N ILE A 162 18.08 -13.90 6.09
CA ILE A 162 17.74 -14.87 5.05
C ILE A 162 18.44 -14.50 3.74
N ASN A 163 19.19 -15.45 3.17
CA ASN A 163 19.69 -15.34 1.80
C ASN A 163 18.56 -15.61 0.80
N LEU A 164 17.91 -14.54 0.37
CA LEU A 164 16.84 -14.61 -0.63
C LEU A 164 17.38 -15.15 -1.97
N GLU A 165 16.67 -16.11 -2.53
CA GLU A 165 16.95 -16.67 -3.86
C GLU A 165 16.74 -15.62 -4.96
N SER A 166 17.31 -15.88 -6.15
CA SER A 166 17.29 -14.94 -7.29
C SER A 166 15.88 -14.55 -7.72
N ILE A 167 14.93 -15.49 -7.63
CA ILE A 167 13.53 -15.31 -8.02
C ILE A 167 12.83 -14.39 -7.03
N THR A 168 12.97 -14.63 -5.72
CA THR A 168 12.42 -13.74 -4.68
C THR A 168 12.98 -12.32 -4.81
N LYS A 169 14.28 -12.17 -5.07
CA LYS A 169 14.89 -10.84 -5.31
C LYS A 169 14.31 -10.15 -6.55
N SER A 170 14.07 -10.91 -7.62
CA SER A 170 13.53 -10.37 -8.87
C SER A 170 12.05 -9.99 -8.71
N SER A 171 11.27 -10.81 -8.01
CA SER A 171 9.90 -10.50 -7.58
C SER A 171 9.86 -9.23 -6.75
N ASN A 172 10.72 -9.12 -5.73
CA ASN A 172 10.81 -7.92 -4.89
C ASN A 172 11.07 -6.67 -5.72
N ARG A 173 11.98 -6.74 -6.68
CA ARG A 173 12.29 -5.62 -7.56
C ARG A 173 11.10 -5.23 -8.44
N ALA A 174 10.42 -6.21 -9.05
CA ALA A 174 9.25 -5.96 -9.88
C ALA A 174 8.12 -5.30 -9.06
N THR A 175 7.83 -5.84 -7.89
CA THR A 175 6.84 -5.30 -6.95
C THR A 175 7.23 -3.90 -6.46
N GLN A 176 8.49 -3.68 -6.10
CA GLN A 176 8.97 -2.37 -5.64
C GLN A 176 8.83 -1.30 -6.72
N VAL A 177 9.22 -1.59 -7.96
CA VAL A 177 9.07 -0.65 -9.08
C VAL A 177 7.59 -0.31 -9.32
N PHE A 178 6.73 -1.33 -9.31
CA PHE A 178 5.29 -1.16 -9.41
C PHE A 178 4.73 -0.26 -8.29
N GLU A 179 5.06 -0.55 -7.03
CA GLU A 179 4.62 0.24 -5.89
C GLU A 179 5.10 1.69 -5.96
N VAL A 180 6.36 1.90 -6.33
CA VAL A 180 6.95 3.25 -6.45
C VAL A 180 6.23 4.04 -7.52
N GLY A 181 5.92 3.45 -8.67
CA GLY A 181 5.14 4.10 -9.71
C GLY A 181 3.75 4.52 -9.24
N VAL A 182 3.04 3.65 -8.51
CA VAL A 182 1.72 3.96 -7.94
C VAL A 182 1.82 5.09 -6.89
N LYS A 183 2.78 5.01 -5.97
CA LYS A 183 3.00 6.02 -4.91
C LYS A 183 3.38 7.37 -5.50
N LEU A 184 4.24 7.41 -6.51
CA LEU A 184 4.61 8.63 -7.21
C LEU A 184 3.41 9.22 -7.96
N SER A 185 2.61 8.40 -8.63
CA SER A 185 1.40 8.85 -9.32
C SER A 185 0.42 9.51 -8.34
N LEU A 186 0.19 8.88 -7.18
CA LEU A 186 -0.62 9.46 -6.11
C LEU A 186 -0.04 10.77 -5.60
N LEU A 187 1.27 10.83 -5.34
CA LEU A 187 1.95 12.05 -4.88
C LEU A 187 1.79 13.19 -5.89
N VAL A 188 2.05 12.94 -7.17
CA VAL A 188 1.93 13.93 -8.24
C VAL A 188 0.48 14.39 -8.38
N GLY A 189 -0.50 13.47 -8.33
CA GLY A 189 -1.93 13.81 -8.36
C GLY A 189 -2.34 14.69 -7.17
N THR A 190 -1.89 14.36 -5.96
CA THR A 190 -2.14 15.16 -4.76
C THR A 190 -1.47 16.53 -4.85
N LEU A 191 -0.23 16.63 -5.32
CA LEU A 191 0.47 17.91 -5.48
C LEU A 191 -0.20 18.79 -6.52
N PHE A 192 -0.61 18.23 -7.66
CA PHE A 192 -1.37 18.96 -8.68
C PHE A 192 -2.67 19.51 -8.10
N PHE A 193 -3.39 18.71 -7.33
CA PHE A 193 -4.62 19.16 -6.70
C PHE A 193 -4.40 20.26 -5.65
N ILE A 194 -3.38 20.14 -4.80
CA ILE A 194 -3.02 21.18 -3.84
C ILE A 194 -2.67 22.48 -4.58
N ALA A 195 -1.92 22.39 -5.68
CA ALA A 195 -1.58 23.54 -6.52
C ALA A 195 -2.84 24.19 -7.12
N GLN A 196 -3.79 23.39 -7.60
CA GLN A 196 -5.09 23.88 -8.10
C GLN A 196 -5.87 24.66 -7.03
N ILE A 197 -5.97 24.14 -5.81
CA ILE A 197 -6.63 24.87 -4.71
C ILE A 197 -5.88 26.14 -4.36
N ALA A 198 -4.56 26.07 -4.19
CA ALA A 198 -3.75 27.23 -3.79
C ALA A 198 -3.88 28.36 -4.83
N PHE A 199 -3.83 28.01 -6.12
CA PHE A 199 -4.03 28.95 -7.21
C PHE A 199 -5.45 29.53 -7.21
N ARG A 200 -6.46 28.69 -6.97
CA ARG A 200 -7.86 29.12 -6.85
C ARG A 200 -8.07 30.11 -5.72
N ILE A 201 -7.42 29.92 -4.57
CA ILE A 201 -7.52 30.84 -3.42
C ILE A 201 -6.83 32.18 -3.73
N TRP A 202 -5.67 32.15 -4.38
CA TRP A 202 -4.89 33.36 -4.62
C TRP A 202 -5.42 34.19 -5.79
N MET A 203 -5.69 33.55 -6.93
CA MET A 203 -6.05 34.24 -8.18
C MET A 203 -7.56 34.27 -8.43
N ASN A 204 -8.37 33.57 -7.62
CA ASN A 204 -9.80 33.35 -7.84
C ASN A 204 -10.14 32.76 -9.22
N GLU A 205 -9.18 32.06 -9.83
CA GLU A 205 -9.28 31.37 -11.11
C GLU A 205 -8.70 29.96 -10.96
N TRP A 206 -9.14 29.02 -11.79
CA TRP A 206 -8.53 27.68 -11.81
C TRP A 206 -7.19 27.73 -12.52
N LEU A 207 -6.24 26.86 -12.17
CA LEU A 207 -4.98 26.76 -12.88
C LEU A 207 -5.26 26.19 -14.28
N SER A 208 -5.40 27.08 -15.25
CA SER A 208 -5.66 26.80 -16.66
C SER A 208 -4.44 27.04 -17.55
N ASP A 209 -3.29 27.40 -16.97
CA ASP A 209 -2.04 27.53 -17.72
C ASP A 209 -1.65 26.18 -18.34
N ILE A 210 -1.64 26.15 -19.66
CA ILE A 210 -1.33 24.98 -20.47
C ILE A 210 0.06 24.44 -20.10
N THR A 211 1.02 25.32 -19.80
CA THR A 211 2.40 24.92 -19.48
C THR A 211 2.43 24.14 -18.18
N ALA A 212 1.81 24.67 -17.12
CA ALA A 212 1.74 24.01 -15.82
C ALA A 212 0.99 22.68 -15.91
N ILE A 213 -0.18 22.65 -16.57
CA ILE A 213 -0.96 21.41 -16.77
C ILE A 213 -0.13 20.36 -17.53
N THR A 214 0.59 20.77 -18.58
CA THR A 214 1.41 19.86 -19.38
C THR A 214 2.56 19.27 -18.57
N ILE A 215 3.23 20.07 -17.73
CA ILE A 215 4.32 19.58 -16.87
C ILE A 215 3.81 18.53 -15.87
N PHE A 216 2.69 18.81 -15.19
CA PHE A 216 2.08 17.85 -14.26
C PHE A 216 1.60 16.60 -15.00
N GLY A 217 0.98 16.76 -16.17
CA GLY A 217 0.53 15.64 -17.01
C GLY A 217 1.66 14.73 -17.47
N LEU A 218 2.77 15.30 -17.97
CA LEU A 218 3.95 14.52 -18.39
C LEU A 218 4.63 13.83 -17.21
N THR A 219 4.70 14.50 -16.06
CA THR A 219 5.25 13.91 -14.83
C THR A 219 4.40 12.72 -14.37
N PHE A 220 3.07 12.89 -14.39
CA PHE A 220 2.13 11.83 -14.05
C PHE A 220 2.22 10.65 -15.03
N LEU A 221 2.33 10.93 -16.34
CA LEU A 221 2.54 9.92 -17.37
C LEU A 221 3.84 9.13 -17.14
N THR A 222 4.91 9.81 -16.75
CA THR A 222 6.18 9.15 -16.41
C THR A 222 6.01 8.19 -15.22
N CYS A 223 5.17 8.55 -14.23
CA CYS A 223 4.87 7.68 -13.10
C CYS A 223 4.08 6.43 -13.53
N ILE A 224 3.11 6.56 -14.45
CA ILE A 224 2.40 5.43 -15.07
C ILE A 224 3.40 4.50 -15.77
N LEU A 225 4.33 5.05 -16.55
CA LEU A 225 5.34 4.23 -17.24
C LEU A 225 6.22 3.45 -16.25
N ILE A 226 6.57 4.03 -15.10
CA ILE A 226 7.29 3.32 -14.04
C ILE A 226 6.45 2.16 -13.50
N THR A 227 5.15 2.38 -13.26
CA THR A 227 4.22 1.32 -12.86
C THR A 227 4.20 0.19 -13.89
N ASP A 228 4.07 0.52 -15.17
CA ASP A 228 4.04 -0.45 -16.28
C ASP A 228 5.34 -1.25 -16.39
N VAL A 229 6.50 -0.63 -16.14
CA VAL A 229 7.78 -1.36 -16.06
C VAL A 229 7.72 -2.43 -14.98
N GLY A 230 7.15 -2.14 -13.82
CA GLY A 230 6.94 -3.13 -12.76
C GLY A 230 6.04 -4.29 -13.20
N VAL A 231 4.95 -3.99 -13.91
CA VAL A 231 4.04 -4.98 -14.50
C VAL A 231 4.77 -5.88 -15.51
N ILE A 232 5.54 -5.28 -16.42
CA ILE A 232 6.30 -6.00 -17.45
C ILE A 232 7.36 -6.90 -16.81
N LEU A 233 8.08 -6.41 -15.80
CA LEU A 233 9.08 -7.21 -15.08
C LEU A 233 8.45 -8.43 -14.42
N ARG A 234 7.29 -8.26 -13.77
CA ARG A 234 6.52 -9.38 -13.18
C ARG A 234 6.10 -10.37 -14.27
N HIS A 235 5.55 -9.89 -15.38
CA HIS A 235 5.08 -10.77 -16.46
C HIS A 235 6.22 -11.56 -17.13
N ARG A 236 7.42 -10.96 -17.25
CA ARG A 236 8.61 -11.69 -17.71
C ARG A 236 9.03 -12.79 -16.74
N LEU A 237 8.95 -12.54 -15.43
CA LEU A 237 9.26 -13.53 -14.40
C LEU A 237 8.24 -14.68 -14.42
N GLU A 238 6.96 -14.37 -14.53
CA GLU A 238 5.89 -15.35 -14.70
C GLU A 238 6.16 -16.26 -15.90
N LYS A 239 6.42 -15.67 -17.08
CA LYS A 239 6.72 -16.44 -18.30
C LYS A 239 7.95 -17.35 -18.17
N GLN A 240 9.01 -16.89 -17.50
CA GLN A 240 10.20 -17.70 -17.26
C GLN A 240 9.91 -18.91 -16.36
N LEU A 241 9.02 -18.75 -15.38
CA LEU A 241 8.64 -19.82 -14.47
C LEU A 241 7.73 -20.85 -15.14
N ASP A 242 6.82 -20.42 -16.02
CA ASP A 242 5.98 -21.32 -16.79
C ASP A 242 6.83 -22.20 -17.72
N GLU A 243 7.80 -21.61 -18.42
CA GLU A 243 8.76 -22.33 -19.29
C GLU A 243 9.65 -23.32 -18.52
N GLU A 244 10.02 -23.00 -17.27
CA GLU A 244 10.74 -23.93 -16.38
C GLU A 244 9.87 -25.10 -15.89
N SER A 245 8.55 -24.93 -15.83
CA SER A 245 7.63 -25.97 -15.32
C SER A 245 7.21 -27.00 -16.37
N GLU A 246 7.36 -26.67 -17.66
CA GLU A 246 7.05 -27.55 -18.79
C GLU A 246 8.23 -28.45 -19.22
N ASN A 247 9.44 -28.20 -18.71
CA ASN A 247 10.65 -28.99 -18.98
C ASN A 247 11.02 -29.92 -17.82
#